data_AF-A0A497LY90-F1
#
_entry.id   AF-A0A497LY90-F1
#
_cell.length_a   1.000
_cell.length_b   1.000
_cell.length_c   1.000
_cell.angle_alpha   90.00
_cell.angle_beta   90.00
_cell.angle_gamma   90.00
#
_symmetry.space_group_name_H-M   'P 1'
#
loop_
_entity.id
_entity.type
_entity.pdbx_description
1 polymer ?
#
loop_
_entity_poly.entity_id
_entity_poly.type
_entity_poly.pdbx_seq_one_letter_code
_entity_poly.pdbx_strand_id
1 'polypeptide(L)'
;MSVELEEPVKTLIRLLKANLRVVKDNGELANIHIGNEWYNSEISRQNDGQITVGLQNCQEQKLSTDGKVRLSTINFRINVWVLDKLEKSTEAREMRNKIVNEIKRVLCEKSSSPNNFTYNFAGVGRESGEHKAFYAISNSELAINSQVWSELTSDEYVKLWYSDDDRLSLEAQQNGEYPLLLFKFKLDAKPEVLKILTLNFEGYGEAATGNGVTVKVWNFGSGSWDKFSTGSSGLDETISITVSSDFESFMDEEGYVYMLARTTNPCDGVTSSILRCDYAWMDFSVNGLSYCDIVAYRNLDRVDVKPFIWRTELTAKGWIFKKLV
;
A
#
# COMPACT_ATOMS: atom_id res chain seq x y z
N MET A 1 1.71 -12.57 22.38
CA MET A 1 1.98 -12.98 20.99
C MET A 1 3.44 -12.74 20.68
N SER A 2 4.14 -13.73 20.14
CA SER A 2 5.49 -13.55 19.63
C SER A 2 5.41 -12.74 18.34
N VAL A 3 6.08 -11.58 18.31
CA VAL A 3 6.22 -10.78 17.09
C VAL A 3 6.97 -11.62 16.05
N GLU A 4 6.35 -11.88 14.90
CA GLU A 4 6.99 -12.64 13.82
C GLU A 4 7.78 -11.72 12.90
N LEU A 5 8.89 -12.23 12.39
CA LEU A 5 9.68 -11.51 11.39
C LEU A 5 9.15 -11.84 10.00
N GLU A 6 8.90 -10.82 9.20
CA GLU A 6 8.56 -11.00 7.80
C GLU A 6 9.73 -11.58 7.00
N GLU A 7 9.40 -12.44 6.05
CA GLU A 7 10.36 -12.92 5.06
C GLU A 7 10.99 -11.74 4.29
N PRO A 8 12.33 -11.59 4.30
CA PRO A 8 12.99 -10.42 3.73
C PRO A 8 12.72 -10.21 2.23
N VAL A 9 12.56 -11.32 1.50
CA VAL A 9 12.24 -11.31 0.07
C VAL A 9 10.85 -10.71 -0.17
N LYS A 10 9.86 -11.01 0.69
CA LYS A 10 8.51 -10.44 0.61
C LYS A 10 8.52 -8.93 0.87
N THR A 11 9.24 -8.48 1.91
CA THR A 11 9.41 -7.04 2.18
C THR A 11 9.98 -6.31 0.96
N LEU A 12 11.02 -6.86 0.33
CA LEU A 12 11.65 -6.27 -0.85
C LEU A 12 10.74 -6.31 -2.09
N ILE A 13 10.00 -7.40 -2.33
CA ILE A 13 9.02 -7.47 -3.42
C ILE A 13 7.93 -6.42 -3.22
N ARG A 14 7.39 -6.29 -2.00
CA ARG A 14 6.37 -5.28 -1.68
C ARG A 14 6.90 -3.87 -1.90
N LEU A 15 8.12 -3.60 -1.46
CA LEU A 15 8.78 -2.30 -1.66
C LEU A 15 8.85 -1.92 -3.14
N LEU A 16 9.27 -2.85 -3.99
CA LEU A 16 9.35 -2.64 -5.42
C LEU A 16 7.95 -2.48 -6.04
N LYS A 17 6.97 -3.32 -5.68
CA LYS A 17 5.59 -3.21 -6.20
C LYS A 17 4.95 -1.86 -5.88
N ALA A 18 5.13 -1.37 -4.66
CA ALA A 18 4.52 -0.13 -4.20
C ALA A 18 5.13 1.11 -4.88
N ASN A 19 6.44 1.12 -5.16
CA ASN A 19 7.16 2.33 -5.55
C ASN A 19 7.68 2.34 -7.00
N LEU A 20 7.73 1.21 -7.69
CA LEU A 20 8.26 1.14 -9.05
C LEU A 20 7.26 1.75 -10.03
N ARG A 21 7.71 2.77 -10.79
CA ARG A 21 6.96 3.39 -11.87
C ARG A 21 7.88 3.58 -13.07
N VAL A 22 7.65 2.81 -14.13
CA VAL A 22 8.47 2.87 -15.34
C VAL A 22 7.61 3.39 -16.49
N VAL A 23 8.10 4.42 -17.18
CA VAL A 23 7.40 5.05 -18.30
C VAL A 23 8.07 4.65 -19.61
N LYS A 24 7.26 4.18 -20.56
CA LYS A 24 7.65 3.84 -21.93
C LYS A 24 7.97 5.09 -22.75
N ASP A 25 8.59 4.93 -23.91
CA ASP A 25 8.92 6.08 -24.79
C ASP A 25 7.67 6.76 -25.38
N ASN A 26 6.53 6.08 -25.40
CA ASN A 26 5.24 6.65 -25.78
C ASN A 26 4.51 7.39 -24.64
N GLY A 27 5.11 7.47 -23.45
CA GLY A 27 4.51 8.12 -22.27
C GLY A 27 3.59 7.24 -21.43
N GLU A 28 3.30 6.00 -21.86
CA GLU A 28 2.48 5.06 -21.09
C GLU A 28 3.28 4.40 -19.96
N LEU A 29 2.58 3.96 -18.90
CA LEU A 29 3.18 3.13 -17.86
C LEU A 29 3.49 1.72 -18.38
N ALA A 30 4.68 1.21 -18.05
CA ALA A 30 5.09 -0.14 -18.37
C ALA A 30 4.42 -1.15 -17.43
N ASN A 31 3.92 -2.23 -18.01
CA ASN A 31 3.35 -3.34 -17.26
C ASN A 31 4.49 -4.29 -16.84
N ILE A 32 4.85 -4.28 -15.56
CA ILE A 32 6.00 -5.02 -15.02
C ILE A 32 5.53 -6.01 -13.97
N HIS A 33 5.85 -7.28 -14.17
CA HIS A 33 5.58 -8.30 -13.16
C HIS A 33 6.72 -8.37 -12.15
N ILE A 34 6.40 -8.39 -10.85
CA ILE A 34 7.39 -8.53 -9.76
C ILE A 34 7.03 -9.75 -8.92
N GLY A 35 7.98 -10.68 -8.78
CA GLY A 35 7.75 -11.92 -8.06
C GLY A 35 9.02 -12.56 -7.50
N ASN A 36 8.87 -13.80 -7.04
CA ASN A 36 9.95 -14.62 -6.49
C ASN A 36 10.94 -15.06 -7.59
N GLU A 37 12.03 -15.71 -7.18
CA GLU A 37 13.26 -15.94 -7.96
C GLU A 37 13.10 -16.52 -9.37
N TRP A 38 11.98 -17.21 -9.67
CA TRP A 38 11.79 -17.94 -10.92
C TRP A 38 11.28 -17.07 -12.07
N TYR A 39 12.07 -17.02 -13.15
CA TYR A 39 11.64 -16.49 -14.43
C TYR A 39 10.47 -17.31 -15.00
N ASN A 40 9.46 -16.64 -15.53
CA ASN A 40 8.33 -17.28 -16.17
C ASN A 40 8.13 -16.69 -17.58
N SER A 41 8.31 -17.54 -18.60
CA SER A 41 8.23 -17.15 -20.00
C SER A 41 6.83 -16.72 -20.44
N GLU A 42 5.77 -17.25 -19.82
CA GLU A 42 4.40 -16.89 -20.16
C GLU A 42 4.08 -15.46 -19.67
N ILE A 43 4.45 -15.18 -18.42
CA ILE A 43 4.32 -13.86 -17.80
C ILE A 43 5.12 -12.83 -18.58
N SER A 44 6.34 -13.16 -18.99
CA SER A 44 7.21 -12.23 -19.73
C SER A 44 6.70 -11.90 -21.14
N ARG A 45 5.84 -12.75 -21.75
CA ARG A 45 5.22 -12.45 -23.05
C ARG A 45 4.12 -11.40 -22.94
N GLN A 46 3.37 -11.42 -21.85
CA GLN A 46 2.24 -10.51 -21.61
C GLN A 46 2.68 -9.16 -21.05
N ASN A 47 3.81 -9.13 -20.34
CA ASN A 47 4.33 -7.94 -19.69
C ASN A 47 5.44 -7.27 -20.52
N ASP A 48 5.80 -6.03 -20.16
CA ASP A 48 6.93 -5.29 -20.73
C ASP A 48 8.25 -5.67 -20.05
N GLY A 49 8.18 -6.23 -18.84
CA GLY A 49 9.33 -6.80 -18.13
C GLY A 49 8.90 -7.67 -16.95
N GLN A 50 9.84 -8.48 -16.48
CA GLN A 50 9.71 -9.29 -15.26
C GLN A 50 10.87 -8.99 -14.32
N ILE A 51 10.58 -8.77 -13.04
CA ILE A 51 11.53 -8.64 -11.95
C ILE A 51 11.39 -9.86 -11.05
N THR A 52 12.49 -10.56 -10.79
CA THR A 52 12.53 -11.68 -9.83
C THR A 52 13.48 -11.36 -8.69
N VAL A 53 13.04 -11.60 -7.46
CA VAL A 53 13.83 -11.39 -6.25
C VAL A 53 14.11 -12.74 -5.58
N GLY A 54 15.38 -13.03 -5.31
CA GLY A 54 15.84 -14.24 -4.64
C GLY A 54 16.79 -13.94 -3.49
N LEU A 55 16.87 -14.88 -2.55
CA LEU A 55 17.80 -14.84 -1.42
C LEU A 55 19.11 -15.53 -1.81
N GLN A 56 20.23 -14.81 -1.83
CA GLN A 56 21.53 -15.39 -2.18
C GLN A 56 22.27 -15.93 -0.94
N ASN A 57 22.30 -15.17 0.15
CA ASN A 57 22.96 -15.55 1.39
C ASN A 57 22.38 -14.77 2.57
N CYS A 58 22.39 -15.37 3.76
CA CYS A 58 22.05 -14.73 5.02
C CYS A 58 23.12 -15.04 6.06
N GLN A 59 23.74 -14.02 6.62
CA GLN A 59 24.74 -14.11 7.69
C GLN A 59 24.17 -13.50 8.97
N GLU A 60 24.31 -14.18 10.10
CA GLU A 60 23.91 -13.65 11.40
C GLU A 60 25.13 -13.24 12.23
N GLN A 61 25.04 -12.05 12.83
CA GLN A 61 26.02 -11.53 13.77
C GLN A 61 25.33 -11.24 15.11
N LYS A 62 25.90 -11.72 16.22
CA LYS A 62 25.46 -11.35 17.57
C LYS A 62 25.88 -9.92 17.86
N LEU A 63 24.97 -9.10 18.36
CA LEU A 63 25.25 -7.72 18.76
C LEU A 63 25.31 -7.56 20.28
N SER A 64 24.60 -8.39 21.04
CA SER A 64 24.62 -8.38 22.49
C SER A 64 25.43 -9.54 23.07
N THR A 65 25.98 -9.34 24.27
CA THR A 65 26.75 -10.35 25.02
C THR A 65 25.91 -11.55 25.43
N ASP A 66 24.61 -11.35 25.71
CA ASP A 66 23.63 -12.40 25.96
C ASP A 66 23.16 -13.12 24.68
N GLY A 67 23.55 -12.62 23.50
CA GLY A 67 23.17 -13.18 22.19
C GLY A 67 21.70 -13.00 21.81
N LYS A 68 20.91 -12.23 22.58
CA LYS A 68 19.48 -11.97 22.31
C LYS A 68 19.26 -10.98 21.17
N VAL A 69 20.17 -10.03 20.97
CA VAL A 69 20.12 -9.08 19.85
C VAL A 69 21.06 -9.55 18.75
N ARG A 70 20.51 -9.74 17.55
CA ARG A 70 21.25 -10.18 16.37
C ARG A 70 21.00 -9.27 15.18
N LEU A 71 22.04 -9.09 14.36
CA LEU A 71 21.97 -8.50 13.03
C LEU A 71 22.02 -9.62 12.00
N SER A 72 20.99 -9.75 11.17
CA SER A 72 21.03 -10.58 9.97
C SER A 72 21.38 -9.70 8.78
N THR A 73 22.54 -9.96 8.18
CA THR A 73 22.95 -9.37 6.91
C THR A 73 22.54 -10.30 5.77
N ILE A 74 21.70 -9.79 4.88
CA ILE A 74 21.09 -10.55 3.81
C ILE A 74 21.57 -10.02 2.47
N ASN A 75 21.98 -10.90 1.57
CA ASN A 75 22.29 -10.56 0.19
C ASN A 75 21.18 -11.09 -0.71
N PHE A 76 20.60 -10.19 -1.50
CA PHE A 76 19.55 -10.45 -2.46
C PHE A 76 20.11 -10.49 -3.87
N ARG A 77 19.51 -11.34 -4.69
CA ARG A 77 19.68 -11.37 -6.13
C ARG A 77 18.39 -10.88 -6.77
N ILE A 78 18.45 -9.73 -7.43
CA ILE A 78 17.32 -9.14 -8.17
C ILE A 78 17.63 -9.30 -9.65
N ASN A 79 16.81 -10.02 -10.39
CA ASN A 79 16.95 -10.14 -11.84
C ASN A 79 15.87 -9.33 -12.54
N VAL A 80 16.28 -8.55 -13.54
CA VAL A 80 15.40 -7.88 -14.48
C VAL A 80 15.47 -8.63 -15.79
N TRP A 81 14.32 -9.04 -16.31
CA TRP A 81 14.16 -9.78 -17.55
C TRP A 81 13.27 -8.98 -18.50
N VAL A 82 13.77 -8.72 -19.71
CA VAL A 82 12.97 -8.11 -20.78
C VAL A 82 13.13 -8.96 -22.03
N LEU A 83 12.01 -9.39 -22.59
CA LEU A 83 11.98 -10.13 -23.85
C LEU A 83 12.01 -9.18 -25.03
N ASP A 84 12.84 -9.51 -26.01
CA ASP A 84 12.87 -8.82 -27.29
C ASP A 84 11.61 -9.17 -28.11
N LYS A 85 10.75 -8.18 -28.37
CA LYS A 85 9.58 -8.36 -29.24
C LYS A 85 10.00 -7.97 -30.65
N LEU A 86 9.74 -8.84 -31.64
CA LEU A 86 10.26 -8.83 -33.02
C LEU A 86 10.14 -7.48 -33.78
N GLU A 87 9.29 -6.57 -33.31
CA GLU A 87 9.04 -5.28 -33.94
C GLU A 87 9.92 -4.14 -33.37
N LYS A 88 10.59 -4.31 -32.21
CA LYS A 88 11.11 -3.20 -31.37
C LYS A 88 12.39 -3.54 -30.56
N SER A 89 13.43 -4.10 -31.18
CA SER A 89 14.58 -4.66 -30.43
C SER A 89 15.45 -3.65 -29.67
N THR A 90 15.58 -2.41 -30.14
CA THR A 90 16.29 -1.34 -29.41
C THR A 90 15.51 -0.88 -28.19
N GLU A 91 14.18 -0.84 -28.28
CA GLU A 91 13.30 -0.44 -27.18
C GLU A 91 13.37 -1.44 -26.01
N ALA A 92 13.57 -2.74 -26.28
CA ALA A 92 13.66 -3.75 -25.22
C ALA A 92 14.88 -3.56 -24.30
N ARG A 93 16.03 -3.17 -24.88
CA ARG A 93 17.25 -2.89 -24.11
C ARG A 93 17.12 -1.60 -23.30
N GLU A 94 16.49 -0.58 -23.87
CA GLU A 94 16.20 0.69 -23.20
C GLU A 94 15.19 0.49 -22.07
N MET A 95 14.15 -0.31 -22.30
CA MET A 95 13.17 -0.71 -21.29
C MET A 95 13.85 -1.35 -20.08
N ARG A 96 14.74 -2.33 -20.31
CA ARG A 96 15.52 -2.94 -19.22
C ARG A 96 16.33 -1.90 -18.46
N ASN A 97 17.01 -0.97 -19.15
CA ASN A 97 17.78 0.08 -18.49
C ASN A 97 16.90 1.02 -17.65
N LYS A 98 15.71 1.38 -18.15
CA LYS A 98 14.73 2.18 -17.40
C LYS A 98 14.28 1.46 -16.14
N ILE A 99 13.94 0.17 -16.24
CA ILE A 99 13.58 -0.67 -15.08
C ILE A 99 14.71 -0.73 -14.06
N VAL A 100 15.95 -0.95 -14.51
CA VAL A 100 17.13 -1.02 -13.64
C VAL A 100 17.38 0.31 -12.92
N ASN A 101 17.25 1.43 -13.63
CA ASN A 101 17.41 2.76 -13.04
C ASN A 101 16.31 3.06 -12.02
N GLU A 102 15.09 2.61 -12.29
CA GLU A 102 13.96 2.79 -11.38
C GLU A 102 14.11 1.94 -10.11
N ILE A 103 14.58 0.70 -10.23
CA ILE A 103 14.94 -0.13 -9.05
C ILE A 103 16.01 0.57 -8.21
N LYS A 104 17.03 1.16 -8.85
CA LYS A 104 18.08 1.92 -8.16
C LYS A 104 17.52 3.14 -7.44
N ARG A 105 16.64 3.90 -8.09
CA ARG A 105 15.97 5.06 -7.50
C ARG A 105 15.18 4.66 -6.25
N VAL A 106 14.29 3.67 -6.37
CA VAL A 106 13.46 3.18 -5.27
C VAL A 106 14.30 2.69 -4.09
N LEU A 107 15.31 1.86 -4.34
CA LEU A 107 16.16 1.33 -3.26
C LEU A 107 17.03 2.40 -2.61
N CYS A 108 17.49 3.40 -3.35
CA CYS A 108 18.23 4.51 -2.77
C CYS A 108 17.34 5.38 -1.87
N GLU A 109 16.16 5.77 -2.36
CA GLU A 109 15.20 6.61 -1.63
C GLU A 109 14.64 5.93 -0.37
N LYS A 110 14.37 4.62 -0.43
CA LYS A 110 13.78 3.85 0.67
C LYS A 110 14.80 3.02 1.43
N SER A 111 16.10 3.28 1.24
CA SER A 111 17.20 2.49 1.80
C SER A 111 17.15 2.37 3.32
N SER A 112 16.74 3.43 4.02
CA SER A 112 16.67 3.50 5.49
C SER A 112 15.36 3.00 6.10
N SER A 113 14.33 2.76 5.29
CA SER A 113 13.00 2.33 5.74
C SER A 113 12.29 1.44 4.71
N PRO A 114 12.92 0.34 4.26
CA PRO A 114 12.34 -0.53 3.23
C PRO A 114 11.13 -1.34 3.72
N ASN A 115 10.84 -1.30 5.02
CA ASN A 115 9.70 -1.93 5.67
C ASN A 115 8.50 -0.99 5.91
N ASN A 116 8.54 0.25 5.43
CA ASN A 116 7.43 1.20 5.54
C ASN A 116 6.72 1.31 4.18
N PHE A 117 5.40 1.21 4.21
CA PHE A 117 4.56 1.18 3.02
C PHE A 117 3.38 2.13 3.19
N THR A 118 2.97 2.73 2.07
CA THR A 118 1.79 3.60 1.98
C THR A 118 0.90 3.06 0.87
N TYR A 119 -0.34 2.70 1.20
CA TYR A 119 -1.38 2.30 0.26
C TYR A 119 -2.47 3.37 0.23
N ASN A 120 -2.93 3.70 -0.96
CA ASN A 120 -3.90 4.77 -1.22
C ASN A 120 -4.82 4.41 -2.38
N PHE A 121 -5.73 5.32 -2.73
CA PHE A 121 -6.68 5.13 -3.82
C PHE A 121 -6.16 5.64 -5.17
N ALA A 122 -4.92 6.11 -5.28
CA ALA A 122 -4.39 6.67 -6.52
C ALA A 122 -4.40 5.63 -7.65
N GLY A 123 -5.15 5.91 -8.73
CA GLY A 123 -5.33 5.01 -9.87
C GLY A 123 -6.26 3.82 -9.59
N VAL A 124 -6.91 3.77 -8.43
CA VAL A 124 -7.99 2.83 -8.10
C VAL A 124 -9.31 3.40 -8.60
N GLY A 125 -10.11 2.57 -9.23
CA GLY A 125 -11.48 2.88 -9.65
C GLY A 125 -12.40 1.70 -9.36
N ARG A 126 -13.67 1.80 -9.77
CA ARG A 126 -14.67 0.78 -9.45
C ARG A 126 -14.30 -0.62 -9.96
N GLU A 127 -13.79 -0.70 -11.19
CA GLU A 127 -13.41 -1.97 -11.85
C GLU A 127 -11.93 -2.33 -11.61
N SER A 128 -11.15 -1.50 -10.92
CA SER A 128 -9.71 -1.71 -10.73
C SER A 128 -9.34 -1.75 -9.24
N GLY A 129 -8.20 -2.36 -8.94
CA GLY A 129 -7.62 -2.38 -7.60
C GLY A 129 -8.36 -3.27 -6.60
N GLU A 130 -7.64 -3.62 -5.53
CA GLU A 130 -8.16 -4.39 -4.41
C GLU A 130 -8.77 -3.47 -3.33
N HIS A 131 -8.39 -2.20 -3.33
CA HIS A 131 -8.97 -1.19 -2.44
C HIS A 131 -10.36 -0.79 -2.94
N LYS A 132 -11.29 -0.57 -2.01
CA LYS A 132 -12.66 -0.14 -2.32
C LYS A 132 -13.13 0.94 -1.37
N ALA A 133 -14.02 1.80 -1.83
CA ALA A 133 -14.65 2.85 -1.04
C ALA A 133 -16.16 2.83 -1.28
N PHE A 134 -16.91 2.97 -0.20
CA PHE A 134 -18.37 2.91 -0.19
C PHE A 134 -18.93 4.07 0.61
N TYR A 135 -20.15 4.49 0.32
CA TYR A 135 -20.85 5.50 1.08
C TYR A 135 -22.26 5.05 1.46
N ALA A 136 -22.80 5.69 2.48
CA ALA A 136 -24.19 5.54 2.90
C ALA A 136 -24.64 6.81 3.65
N ILE A 137 -25.94 7.04 3.70
CA ILE A 137 -26.54 8.05 4.58
C ILE A 137 -27.42 7.28 5.57
N SER A 138 -27.21 7.51 6.87
CA SER A 138 -27.89 6.74 7.92
C SER A 138 -27.94 7.50 9.23
N ASN A 139 -28.96 7.21 10.04
CA ASN A 139 -29.10 7.73 11.42
C ASN A 139 -28.26 6.96 12.46
N SER A 140 -27.50 5.95 12.01
CA SER A 140 -26.64 5.13 12.84
C SER A 140 -25.43 4.62 12.05
N GLU A 141 -24.36 4.29 12.76
CA GLU A 141 -23.17 3.69 12.17
C GLU A 141 -23.48 2.25 11.72
N LEU A 142 -23.28 1.98 10.43
CA LEU A 142 -23.60 0.69 9.82
C LEU A 142 -22.43 -0.29 10.00
N ALA A 143 -22.74 -1.58 10.12
CA ALA A 143 -21.73 -2.63 10.03
C ALA A 143 -21.15 -2.75 8.61
N ILE A 144 -19.93 -3.28 8.48
CA ILE A 144 -19.23 -3.41 7.19
C ILE A 144 -19.95 -4.29 6.17
N ASN A 145 -20.83 -5.19 6.61
CA ASN A 145 -21.59 -6.12 5.76
C ASN A 145 -23.03 -5.65 5.48
N SER A 146 -23.37 -4.41 5.85
CA SER A 146 -24.68 -3.84 5.56
C SER A 146 -24.94 -3.75 4.06
N GLN A 147 -26.15 -4.13 3.63
CA GLN A 147 -26.56 -4.01 2.22
C GLN A 147 -26.85 -2.57 1.79
N VAL A 148 -26.81 -1.61 2.72
CA VAL A 148 -27.08 -0.19 2.46
C VAL A 148 -25.87 0.51 1.82
N TRP A 149 -24.67 -0.05 1.95
CA TRP A 149 -23.46 0.51 1.36
C TRP A 149 -23.55 0.55 -0.16
N SER A 150 -23.30 1.72 -0.73
CA SER A 150 -23.17 1.93 -2.17
C SER A 150 -21.70 2.18 -2.50
N GLU A 151 -21.13 1.45 -3.44
CA GLU A 151 -19.75 1.68 -3.88
C GLU A 151 -19.66 3.00 -4.66
N LEU A 152 -18.55 3.73 -4.48
CA LEU A 152 -18.27 4.92 -5.28
C LEU A 152 -18.19 4.59 -6.78
N THR A 153 -18.64 5.54 -7.58
CA THR A 153 -18.46 5.54 -9.03
C THR A 153 -17.01 5.82 -9.41
N SER A 154 -16.62 5.50 -10.64
CA SER A 154 -15.25 5.75 -11.12
C SER A 154 -14.85 7.22 -11.03
N ASP A 155 -15.77 8.14 -11.29
CA ASP A 155 -15.51 9.59 -11.21
C ASP A 155 -15.35 10.06 -9.75
N GLU A 156 -16.08 9.45 -8.81
CA GLU A 156 -15.94 9.74 -7.39
C GLU A 156 -14.63 9.19 -6.80
N TYR A 157 -14.12 8.07 -7.30
CA TYR A 157 -12.81 7.57 -6.90
C TYR A 157 -11.68 8.53 -7.28
N VAL A 158 -11.77 9.22 -8.42
CA VAL A 158 -10.74 10.18 -8.86
C VAL A 158 -10.53 11.27 -7.82
N LYS A 159 -11.59 11.69 -7.14
CA LYS A 159 -11.58 12.67 -6.04
C LYS A 159 -10.90 12.19 -4.75
N LEU A 160 -10.41 10.95 -4.73
CA LEU A 160 -9.68 10.37 -3.60
C LEU A 160 -8.22 10.07 -3.96
N TRP A 161 -7.76 10.41 -5.16
CA TRP A 161 -6.45 10.01 -5.66
C TRP A 161 -5.31 10.82 -5.06
N TYR A 162 -5.54 12.10 -4.80
CA TYR A 162 -4.53 13.06 -4.38
C TYR A 162 -5.10 14.02 -3.34
N SER A 163 -4.20 14.58 -2.53
CA SER A 163 -4.49 15.79 -1.75
C SER A 163 -4.34 16.97 -2.72
N ASP A 164 -5.44 17.38 -3.35
CA ASP A 164 -5.47 18.38 -4.43
C ASP A 164 -6.64 19.36 -4.37
N ASP A 165 -7.35 19.39 -3.23
CA ASP A 165 -8.53 20.20 -2.97
C ASP A 165 -9.78 19.84 -3.83
N ASP A 166 -9.76 18.81 -4.69
CA ASP A 166 -10.96 18.32 -5.41
C ASP A 166 -11.69 17.21 -4.63
N ARG A 167 -12.60 17.65 -3.76
CA ARG A 167 -13.19 16.79 -2.72
C ARG A 167 -14.39 15.98 -3.20
N LEU A 168 -14.46 14.74 -2.72
CA LEU A 168 -15.70 13.98 -2.62
C LEU A 168 -16.58 14.61 -1.55
N SER A 169 -17.84 14.89 -1.88
CA SER A 169 -18.80 15.54 -0.97
C SER A 169 -20.05 14.67 -0.83
N LEU A 170 -20.39 14.32 0.41
CA LEU A 170 -21.58 13.53 0.76
C LEU A 170 -22.48 14.35 1.68
N GLU A 171 -23.77 14.42 1.38
CA GLU A 171 -24.73 15.26 2.09
C GLU A 171 -25.86 14.42 2.69
N ALA A 172 -26.13 14.60 3.99
CA ALA A 172 -27.32 14.11 4.66
C ALA A 172 -28.29 15.25 4.94
N GLN A 173 -29.57 15.02 4.64
CA GLN A 173 -30.61 16.06 4.67
C GLN A 173 -31.73 15.79 5.69
N GLN A 174 -31.85 14.57 6.21
CA GLN A 174 -32.89 14.25 7.19
C GLN A 174 -32.35 14.37 8.62
N ASN A 175 -33.24 14.77 9.53
CA ASN A 175 -32.89 14.94 10.93
C ASN A 175 -32.33 13.64 11.54
N GLY A 176 -31.15 13.75 12.16
CA GLY A 176 -30.42 12.66 12.79
C GLY A 176 -29.52 11.85 11.84
N GLU A 177 -29.53 12.11 10.54
CA GLU A 177 -28.69 11.39 9.58
C GLU A 177 -27.25 11.91 9.53
N TYR A 178 -26.33 10.98 9.30
CA TYR A 178 -24.92 11.22 9.02
C TYR A 178 -24.59 10.75 7.60
N PRO A 179 -23.83 11.53 6.81
CA PRO A 179 -23.11 10.97 5.68
C PRO A 179 -21.96 10.10 6.20
N LEU A 180 -21.88 8.87 5.69
CA LEU A 180 -20.90 7.86 6.06
C LEU A 180 -20.05 7.50 4.84
N LEU A 181 -18.73 7.43 5.01
CA LEU A 181 -17.77 7.00 4.00
C LEU A 181 -16.92 5.86 4.57
N LEU A 182 -16.95 4.71 3.92
CA LEU A 182 -16.28 3.48 4.32
C LEU A 182 -15.14 3.19 3.34
N PHE A 183 -13.92 3.13 3.85
CA PHE A 183 -12.74 2.72 3.10
C PHE A 183 -12.36 1.29 3.45
N LYS A 184 -12.12 0.48 2.43
CA LYS A 184 -11.65 -0.90 2.48
C LYS A 184 -10.26 -0.96 1.87
N PHE A 185 -9.25 -1.07 2.73
CA PHE A 185 -7.84 -1.21 2.33
C PHE A 185 -7.44 -2.68 2.33
N LYS A 186 -6.63 -3.10 1.37
CA LYS A 186 -6.11 -4.47 1.24
C LYS A 186 -4.65 -4.47 1.66
N LEU A 187 -4.31 -5.25 2.68
CA LEU A 187 -2.93 -5.54 3.02
C LEU A 187 -2.49 -6.87 2.42
N ASP A 188 -1.27 -6.88 1.91
CA ASP A 188 -0.54 -8.08 1.49
C ASP A 188 0.49 -8.51 2.55
N ALA A 189 0.33 -8.03 3.79
CA ALA A 189 1.11 -8.39 4.97
C ALA A 189 0.19 -9.07 5.99
N LYS A 190 0.70 -10.11 6.67
CA LYS A 190 -0.07 -10.80 7.69
C LYS A 190 -0.07 -10.04 9.04
N PRO A 191 -1.09 -10.22 9.89
CA PRO A 191 -1.16 -9.55 11.19
C PRO A 191 0.07 -9.78 12.09
N GLU A 192 0.67 -10.96 12.06
CA GLU A 192 1.74 -11.35 13.01
C GLU A 192 3.07 -10.65 12.72
N VAL A 193 3.25 -10.16 11.49
CA VAL A 193 4.45 -9.43 11.07
C VAL A 193 4.27 -7.92 11.12
N LEU A 194 3.06 -7.40 11.35
CA LEU A 194 2.82 -5.97 11.45
C LEU A 194 3.48 -5.38 12.71
N LYS A 195 4.00 -4.17 12.55
CA LYS A 195 4.61 -3.39 13.63
C LYS A 195 3.78 -2.16 13.97
N ILE A 196 3.29 -1.47 12.96
CA ILE A 196 2.38 -0.34 13.10
C ILE A 196 1.48 -0.29 11.87
N LEU A 197 0.25 0.16 12.07
CA LEU A 197 -0.74 0.41 11.04
C LEU A 197 -1.41 1.74 11.38
N THR A 198 -1.39 2.68 10.45
CA THR A 198 -1.98 4.01 10.60
C THR A 198 -2.91 4.25 9.42
N LEU A 199 -4.17 4.53 9.72
CA LEU A 199 -5.18 4.90 8.73
C LEU A 199 -5.40 6.40 8.83
N ASN A 200 -5.40 7.07 7.69
CA ASN A 200 -5.44 8.51 7.58
C ASN A 200 -6.59 8.93 6.67
N PHE A 201 -7.32 9.94 7.11
CA PHE A 201 -8.37 10.61 6.37
C PHE A 201 -8.03 12.10 6.31
N GLU A 202 -8.13 12.69 5.14
CA GLU A 202 -7.98 14.13 4.92
C GLU A 202 -9.30 14.70 4.40
N GLY A 203 -9.80 15.71 5.11
CA GLY A 203 -11.05 16.38 4.80
C GLY A 203 -11.66 17.06 6.02
N TYR A 204 -12.95 17.38 5.94
CA TYR A 204 -13.70 18.02 7.03
C TYR A 204 -15.19 17.75 6.92
N GLY A 205 -15.91 18.08 8.00
CA GLY A 205 -17.34 17.86 8.11
C GLY A 205 -18.02 19.13 8.59
N GLU A 206 -19.19 19.43 8.04
CA GLU A 206 -20.02 20.58 8.40
C GLU A 206 -21.40 20.12 8.85
N ALA A 207 -21.93 20.71 9.91
CA ALA A 207 -23.30 20.49 10.38
C ALA A 207 -23.75 21.66 11.26
N ALA A 208 -25.06 21.81 11.49
CA ALA A 208 -25.63 22.90 12.29
C ALA A 208 -25.01 23.05 13.69
N THR A 209 -24.76 21.94 14.37
CA THR A 209 -24.27 21.95 15.76
C THR A 209 -22.75 22.08 15.86
N GLY A 210 -22.05 22.11 14.73
CA GLY A 210 -20.61 22.31 14.67
C GLY A 210 -19.91 21.44 13.63
N ASN A 211 -18.70 21.87 13.26
CA ASN A 211 -17.85 21.17 12.31
C ASN A 211 -17.13 19.98 12.97
N GLY A 212 -16.69 19.06 12.12
CA GLY A 212 -15.80 17.97 12.52
C GLY A 212 -16.12 16.65 11.83
N VAL A 213 -15.11 15.79 11.81
CA VAL A 213 -15.18 14.43 11.29
C VAL A 213 -14.77 13.47 12.39
N THR A 214 -15.47 12.36 12.50
CA THR A 214 -15.06 11.23 13.33
C THR A 214 -14.68 10.08 12.42
N VAL A 215 -13.45 9.61 12.57
CA VAL A 215 -12.96 8.39 11.92
C VAL A 215 -12.93 7.24 12.91
N LYS A 216 -13.19 6.03 12.45
CA LYS A 216 -13.19 4.80 13.24
C LYS A 216 -12.62 3.63 12.48
N VAL A 217 -12.14 2.63 13.21
CA VAL A 217 -11.65 1.37 12.66
C VAL A 217 -12.57 0.21 13.05
N TRP A 218 -12.81 -0.71 12.11
CA TRP A 218 -13.61 -1.89 12.39
C TRP A 218 -12.82 -2.94 13.17
N ASN A 219 -13.38 -3.45 14.26
CA ASN A 219 -12.85 -4.57 15.02
C ASN A 219 -13.66 -5.84 14.72
N PHE A 220 -13.03 -6.82 14.09
CA PHE A 220 -13.62 -8.12 13.74
C PHE A 220 -13.88 -9.01 14.96
N GLY A 221 -13.07 -8.88 16.01
CA GLY A 221 -13.24 -9.63 17.26
C GLY A 221 -14.51 -9.22 18.01
N SER A 222 -14.83 -7.92 18.03
CA SER A 222 -16.07 -7.41 18.64
C SER A 222 -17.24 -7.26 17.68
N GLY A 223 -16.99 -7.26 16.36
CA GLY A 223 -18.01 -7.01 15.34
C GLY A 223 -18.57 -5.59 15.41
N SER A 224 -17.73 -4.60 15.75
CA SER A 224 -18.15 -3.21 15.94
C SER A 224 -17.07 -2.21 15.53
N TRP A 225 -17.46 -0.96 15.30
CA TRP A 225 -16.51 0.15 15.23
C TRP A 225 -15.84 0.34 16.60
N ASP A 226 -14.52 0.31 16.61
CA ASP A 226 -13.68 0.49 17.78
C ASP A 226 -12.89 1.80 17.63
N LYS A 227 -11.69 1.90 18.22
CA LYS A 227 -10.65 2.94 18.06
C LYS A 227 -11.07 4.07 17.11
N PHE A 228 -11.26 5.24 17.67
CA PHE A 228 -11.72 6.42 16.93
C PHE A 228 -10.82 7.62 17.18
N SER A 229 -10.87 8.55 16.23
CA SER A 229 -10.25 9.87 16.35
C SER A 229 -11.22 10.88 15.76
N THR A 230 -11.20 12.11 16.28
CA THR A 230 -12.13 13.15 15.89
C THR A 230 -11.37 14.43 15.59
N GLY A 231 -11.66 14.99 14.43
CA GLY A 231 -11.29 16.34 14.03
C GLY A 231 -12.44 17.32 14.32
N SER A 232 -12.11 18.61 14.38
CA SER A 232 -13.08 19.68 14.67
C SER A 232 -12.95 20.88 13.74
N SER A 233 -12.09 20.77 12.72
CA SER A 233 -11.83 21.84 11.77
C SER A 233 -13.02 22.00 10.81
N GLY A 234 -13.27 23.25 10.40
CA GLY A 234 -14.14 23.58 9.26
C GLY A 234 -13.39 23.69 7.93
N LEU A 235 -12.11 23.34 7.93
CA LEU A 235 -11.20 23.30 6.80
C LEU A 235 -10.51 21.94 6.82
N ASP A 236 -9.81 21.58 5.75
CA ASP A 236 -9.10 20.31 5.69
C ASP A 236 -8.19 20.08 6.89
N GLU A 237 -8.34 18.90 7.47
CA GLU A 237 -7.47 18.37 8.50
C GLU A 237 -7.20 16.89 8.21
N THR A 238 -6.01 16.43 8.57
CA THR A 238 -5.68 15.00 8.56
C THR A 238 -6.01 14.39 9.91
N ILE A 239 -6.89 13.39 9.91
CA ILE A 239 -7.29 12.64 11.09
C ILE A 239 -6.75 11.21 10.97
N SER A 240 -5.98 10.79 11.96
CA SER A 240 -5.29 9.49 11.93
C SER A 240 -5.74 8.58 13.07
N ILE A 241 -5.83 7.28 12.77
CA ILE A 241 -5.96 6.20 13.77
C ILE A 241 -4.73 5.32 13.68
N THR A 242 -4.06 5.08 14.80
CA THR A 242 -2.90 4.19 14.86
C THR A 242 -3.21 2.91 15.65
N VAL A 243 -2.93 1.77 15.04
CA VAL A 243 -2.95 0.43 15.62
C VAL A 243 -1.50 -0.05 15.76
N SER A 244 -1.08 -0.35 16.98
CA SER A 244 0.28 -0.80 17.30
C SER A 244 0.35 -2.21 17.88
N SER A 245 -0.80 -2.85 18.07
CA SER A 245 -0.95 -4.21 18.61
C SER A 245 -2.33 -4.76 18.25
N ASP A 246 -2.51 -6.07 18.46
CA ASP A 246 -3.79 -6.78 18.26
C ASP A 246 -4.31 -6.67 16.82
N PHE A 247 -3.39 -6.78 15.85
CA PHE A 247 -3.70 -6.61 14.42
C PHE A 247 -4.71 -7.63 13.90
N GLU A 248 -4.77 -8.83 14.48
CA GLU A 248 -5.75 -9.88 14.14
C GLU A 248 -7.19 -9.41 14.35
N SER A 249 -7.43 -8.55 15.34
CA SER A 249 -8.76 -8.00 15.60
C SER A 249 -9.17 -6.92 14.58
N PHE A 250 -8.23 -6.36 13.80
CA PHE A 250 -8.49 -5.24 12.89
C PHE A 250 -8.33 -5.60 11.40
N MET A 251 -8.07 -6.87 11.10
CA MET A 251 -7.88 -7.37 9.74
C MET A 251 -8.75 -8.62 9.53
N ASP A 252 -9.46 -8.71 8.41
CA ASP A 252 -10.19 -9.94 8.07
C ASP A 252 -9.28 -11.05 7.54
N GLU A 253 -9.84 -12.25 7.36
CA GLU A 253 -9.11 -13.42 6.84
C GLU A 253 -8.53 -13.20 5.44
N GLU A 254 -9.11 -12.29 4.66
CA GLU A 254 -8.61 -11.93 3.34
C GLU A 254 -7.53 -10.85 3.41
N GLY A 255 -7.29 -10.21 4.55
CA GLY A 255 -6.29 -9.16 4.72
C GLY A 255 -6.82 -7.73 4.54
N TYR A 256 -8.13 -7.52 4.64
CA TYR A 256 -8.71 -6.17 4.56
C TYR A 256 -8.83 -5.49 5.92
N VAL A 257 -8.60 -4.19 5.90
CA VAL A 257 -8.79 -3.26 7.03
C VAL A 257 -9.81 -2.21 6.62
N TYR A 258 -10.73 -1.91 7.53
CA TYR A 258 -11.85 -1.01 7.26
C TYR A 258 -11.77 0.24 8.12
N MET A 259 -11.87 1.40 7.48
CA MET A 259 -11.95 2.71 8.12
C MET A 259 -13.29 3.36 7.78
N LEU A 260 -14.03 3.79 8.79
CA LEU A 260 -15.22 4.62 8.62
C LEU A 260 -14.84 6.07 8.86
N ALA A 261 -15.28 6.98 8.00
CA ALA A 261 -15.32 8.42 8.23
C ALA A 261 -16.78 8.89 8.20
N ARG A 262 -17.14 9.78 9.12
CA ARG A 262 -18.46 10.44 9.15
C ARG A 262 -18.34 11.82 9.73
N THR A 263 -19.33 12.69 9.48
CA THR A 263 -19.43 13.93 10.26
C THR A 263 -19.58 13.60 11.75
N THR A 264 -18.99 14.44 12.60
CA THR A 264 -19.10 14.30 14.06
C THR A 264 -20.55 14.51 14.51
N ASN A 265 -21.25 15.43 13.84
CA ASN A 265 -22.61 15.86 14.14
C ASN A 265 -23.59 15.51 13.01
N PRO A 266 -24.82 15.06 13.34
CA PRO A 266 -25.82 14.73 12.33
C PRO A 266 -26.47 15.99 11.75
N CYS A 267 -27.24 15.81 10.68
CA CYS A 267 -28.18 16.82 10.20
C CYS A 267 -29.28 17.08 11.26
N ASP A 268 -29.72 18.32 11.39
CA ASP A 268 -30.82 18.71 12.31
C ASP A 268 -32.21 18.75 11.61
N GLY A 269 -32.25 18.34 10.34
CA GLY A 269 -33.44 18.40 9.48
C GLY A 269 -33.72 19.76 8.84
N VAL A 270 -32.87 20.76 9.07
CA VAL A 270 -32.95 22.11 8.48
C VAL A 270 -31.66 22.46 7.75
N THR A 271 -30.52 22.24 8.40
CA THR A 271 -29.17 22.40 7.86
C THR A 271 -28.59 21.02 7.59
N SER A 272 -28.21 20.77 6.35
CA SER A 272 -27.59 19.51 5.96
C SER A 272 -26.28 19.26 6.69
N SER A 273 -25.97 17.98 6.91
CA SER A 273 -24.65 17.55 7.38
C SER A 273 -23.84 17.10 6.16
N ILE A 274 -22.68 17.70 5.93
CA ILE A 274 -21.85 17.48 4.74
C ILE A 274 -20.49 16.92 5.17
N LEU A 275 -20.12 15.76 4.65
CA LEU A 275 -18.77 15.21 4.77
C LEU A 275 -18.01 15.49 3.48
N ARG A 276 -16.83 16.10 3.60
CA ARG A 276 -15.90 16.27 2.49
C ARG A 276 -14.63 15.47 2.75
N CYS A 277 -14.19 14.74 1.73
CA CYS A 277 -12.97 13.96 1.74
C CYS A 277 -12.14 14.33 0.52
N ASP A 278 -10.88 14.69 0.75
CA ASP A 278 -9.90 14.97 -0.29
C ASP A 278 -9.05 13.73 -0.56
N TYR A 279 -8.55 13.11 0.52
CA TYR A 279 -7.60 12.02 0.38
C TYR A 279 -7.72 11.02 1.53
N ALA A 280 -7.45 9.76 1.25
CA ALA A 280 -7.42 8.69 2.24
C ALA A 280 -6.29 7.72 1.92
N TRP A 281 -5.51 7.38 2.95
CA TRP A 281 -4.39 6.46 2.79
C TRP A 281 -4.11 5.69 4.08
N MET A 282 -3.34 4.63 3.92
CA MET A 282 -2.94 3.72 4.97
C MET A 282 -1.43 3.57 4.95
N ASP A 283 -0.80 3.94 6.04
CA ASP A 283 0.61 3.68 6.28
C ASP A 283 0.76 2.46 7.17
N PHE A 284 1.69 1.56 6.84
CA PHE A 284 2.01 0.46 7.72
C PHE A 284 3.49 0.13 7.68
N SER A 285 3.98 -0.45 8.77
CA SER A 285 5.31 -1.02 8.80
C SER A 285 5.27 -2.46 9.29
N VAL A 286 6.21 -3.24 8.77
CA VAL A 286 6.39 -4.65 9.11
C VAL A 286 7.68 -4.85 9.91
N ASN A 287 7.72 -5.91 10.70
CA ASN A 287 8.92 -6.42 11.34
C ASN A 287 9.76 -7.15 10.27
N GLY A 288 10.46 -6.39 9.43
CA GLY A 288 11.23 -6.92 8.30
C GLY A 288 12.55 -6.19 8.10
N LEU A 289 12.92 -5.97 6.83
CA LEU A 289 14.12 -5.23 6.46
C LEU A 289 14.16 -3.85 7.11
N SER A 290 15.24 -3.53 7.80
CA SER A 290 15.49 -2.19 8.36
C SER A 290 16.40 -1.35 7.46
N TYR A 291 17.14 -2.01 6.56
CA TYR A 291 17.97 -1.35 5.56
C TYR A 291 18.04 -2.21 4.30
N CYS A 292 18.13 -1.61 3.12
CA CYS A 292 18.41 -2.31 1.86
C CYS A 292 19.04 -1.36 0.84
N ASP A 293 20.15 -1.76 0.22
CA ASP A 293 20.80 -0.97 -0.82
C ASP A 293 21.49 -1.84 -1.87
N ILE A 294 21.71 -1.30 -3.07
CA ILE A 294 22.36 -2.00 -4.18
C ILE A 294 23.87 -1.93 -4.01
N VAL A 295 24.52 -3.09 -4.06
CA VAL A 295 25.97 -3.22 -3.95
C VAL A 295 26.63 -3.34 -5.32
N ALA A 296 25.99 -4.04 -6.24
CA ALA A 296 26.54 -4.29 -7.58
C ALA A 296 25.42 -4.57 -8.59
N TYR A 297 25.75 -4.44 -9.87
CA TYR A 297 24.91 -4.94 -10.96
C TYR A 297 25.76 -5.42 -12.13
N ARG A 298 25.25 -6.35 -12.92
CA ARG A 298 25.88 -6.85 -14.16
C ARG A 298 24.84 -7.23 -15.20
N ASN A 299 25.15 -7.02 -16.47
CA ASN A 299 24.31 -7.47 -17.57
C ASN A 299 24.69 -8.91 -17.94
N LEU A 300 23.68 -9.76 -18.12
CA LEU A 300 23.78 -11.19 -18.40
C LEU A 300 22.88 -11.54 -19.59
N ASP A 301 22.95 -10.71 -20.63
CA ASP A 301 22.10 -10.79 -21.81
C ASP A 301 22.23 -12.15 -22.50
N ARG A 302 21.09 -12.75 -22.84
CA ARG A 302 21.01 -14.01 -23.59
C ARG A 302 20.64 -13.74 -25.03
N VAL A 303 21.67 -13.57 -25.84
CA VAL A 303 21.58 -13.41 -27.30
C VAL A 303 21.70 -14.74 -28.05
N ASP A 304 21.84 -15.84 -27.32
CA ASP A 304 21.96 -17.20 -27.84
C ASP A 304 20.60 -17.88 -28.10
N VAL A 305 19.50 -17.23 -27.71
CA VAL A 305 18.12 -17.74 -27.86
C VAL A 305 17.25 -16.69 -28.58
N LYS A 306 16.22 -17.13 -29.32
CA LYS A 306 15.22 -16.23 -29.92
C LYS A 306 13.83 -16.46 -29.30
N PRO A 307 13.09 -15.40 -28.93
CA PRO A 307 13.52 -14.00 -28.90
C PRO A 307 14.70 -13.78 -27.93
N PHE A 308 15.53 -12.76 -28.20
CA PHE A 308 16.63 -12.40 -27.30
C PHE A 308 16.07 -12.02 -25.93
N ILE A 309 16.82 -12.34 -24.88
CA ILE A 309 16.44 -12.02 -23.50
C ILE A 309 17.47 -11.05 -22.94
N TRP A 310 17.05 -9.82 -22.70
CA TRP A 310 17.87 -8.82 -22.04
C TRP A 310 17.76 -9.01 -20.53
N ARG A 311 18.88 -9.30 -19.86
CA ARG A 311 18.90 -9.62 -18.43
C ARG A 311 19.91 -8.75 -17.69
N THR A 312 19.48 -8.11 -16.62
CA THR A 312 20.38 -7.49 -15.64
C THR A 312 20.19 -8.15 -14.29
N GLU A 313 21.29 -8.54 -13.66
CA GLU A 313 21.31 -9.00 -12.29
C GLU A 313 21.83 -7.87 -11.40
N LEU A 314 21.06 -7.48 -10.38
CA LEU A 314 21.48 -6.60 -9.31
C LEU A 314 21.70 -7.42 -8.03
N THR A 315 22.76 -7.10 -7.31
CA THR A 315 23.00 -7.58 -5.95
C THR A 315 22.63 -6.47 -4.98
N ALA A 316 21.68 -6.74 -4.10
CA ALA A 316 21.33 -5.83 -3.02
C ALA A 316 21.70 -6.44 -1.66
N LYS A 317 22.03 -5.61 -0.68
CA LYS A 317 22.37 -6.02 0.68
C LYS A 317 21.40 -5.35 1.64
N GLY A 318 20.73 -6.15 2.45
CA GLY A 318 19.80 -5.67 3.46
C GLY A 318 20.14 -6.14 4.86
N TRP A 319 19.57 -5.44 5.84
CA TRP A 319 19.77 -5.70 7.26
C TRP A 319 18.45 -5.94 7.96
N ILE A 320 18.47 -6.87 8.91
CA ILE A 320 17.37 -7.10 9.84
C ILE A 320 17.92 -7.18 11.25
N PHE A 321 17.29 -6.46 12.16
CA PHE A 321 17.54 -6.60 13.60
C PHE A 321 16.54 -7.60 14.19
N LYS A 322 17.06 -8.67 14.79
CA LYS A 322 16.26 -9.67 15.49
C LYS A 322 16.48 -9.52 16.99
N LYS A 323 15.40 -9.57 17.75
CA LYS A 323 15.42 -9.71 19.20
C LYS A 323 14.80 -11.06 19.58
N LEU A 324 15.63 -11.98 20.07
CA LEU A 324 15.17 -13.25 20.61
C LEU A 324 14.56 -13.01 21.99
N VAL A 325 13.39 -13.62 22.24
CA VAL A 325 12.73 -13.63 23.55
C VAL A 325 13.51 -14.56 24.48
#